data_AF-R5ZY90-F1
#
_entry.id   AF-R5ZY90-F1
#
_cell.length_a   1.000
_cell.length_b   1.000
_cell.length_c   1.000
_cell.angle_alpha   90.00
_cell.angle_beta   90.00
_cell.angle_gamma   90.00
#
_symmetry.space_group_name_H-M   'P 1'
#
loop_
_entity.id
_entity.type
_entity.pdbx_description
1 polymer ?
#
loop_
_entity_poly.entity_id
_entity_poly.type
_entity_poly.pdbx_seq_one_letter_code
_entity_poly.pdbx_strand_id
1 'polypeptide(L)'
;MKQKTLYLILSTLLFCVSCGSSHKRVSVPTDSNTKVWVCTGSSSKRYHAYDNCKGLSKCRASVDEVTLEEAESMGRTPCRKCYKK
;
A
#
# COMPACT_ATOMS: atom_id res chain seq x y z
N MET A 1 22.66 -39.41 20.29
CA MET A 1 22.03 -38.10 20.00
C MET A 1 22.06 -37.71 18.51
N LYS A 2 21.96 -38.65 17.56
CA LYS A 2 22.22 -38.39 16.13
C LYS A 2 20.97 -38.28 15.24
N GLN A 3 19.76 -38.34 15.82
CA GLN A 3 18.51 -38.43 15.05
C GLN A 3 17.66 -37.15 15.08
N LYS A 4 17.93 -36.20 15.99
CA LYS A 4 17.19 -34.93 16.08
C LYS A 4 17.73 -33.85 15.13
N THR A 5 18.97 -34.00 14.68
CA THR A 5 19.64 -33.03 13.78
C THR A 5 19.18 -33.15 12.32
N LEU A 6 18.61 -34.28 11.91
CA LEU A 6 18.13 -34.51 10.53
C LEU A 6 16.81 -33.78 10.22
N TYR A 7 16.00 -33.47 11.24
CA TYR A 7 14.73 -32.75 11.08
C TYR A 7 14.87 -31.23 11.06
N LEU A 8 16.01 -30.68 11.51
CA LEU A 8 16.25 -29.22 11.50
C LEU A 8 16.70 -28.70 10.13
N ILE A 9 17.25 -29.57 9.26
CA ILE A 9 17.70 -29.22 7.91
C ILE A 9 16.59 -29.36 6.84
N LEU A 10 15.45 -29.97 7.18
CA LEU A 10 14.31 -30.12 6.25
C LEU A 10 13.31 -28.94 6.32
N SER A 11 13.42 -28.07 7.32
CA SER A 11 12.49 -26.94 7.54
C SER A 11 12.90 -25.64 6.85
N THR A 12 14.11 -25.54 6.27
CA THR A 12 14.67 -24.28 5.75
C THR A 12 14.41 -24.02 4.26
N LEU A 13 13.75 -24.94 3.55
CA LEU A 13 13.46 -24.83 2.11
C LEU A 13 12.11 -24.18 1.75
N LEU A 14 11.42 -23.58 2.73
CA LEU A 14 10.12 -22.90 2.54
C LEU A 14 10.17 -21.38 2.82
N PHE A 15 11.34 -20.75 2.65
CA PHE A 15 11.53 -19.31 2.95
C PHE A 15 11.67 -18.39 1.72
N CYS A 16 11.31 -18.85 0.52
CA CYS A 16 11.56 -18.10 -0.71
C CYS A 16 10.29 -17.78 -1.52
N VAL A 17 9.41 -16.90 -1.01
CA VAL A 17 8.64 -16.00 -1.90
C VAL A 17 8.30 -14.70 -1.14
N SER A 18 9.27 -13.81 -0.93
CA SER A 18 8.94 -12.43 -0.57
C SER A 18 8.39 -11.73 -1.82
N CYS A 19 7.08 -11.81 -2.00
CA CYS A 19 6.37 -11.10 -3.07
C CYS A 19 6.48 -9.58 -2.82
N GLY A 20 7.47 -8.95 -3.45
CA GLY A 20 7.55 -7.50 -3.54
C GLY A 20 6.61 -7.02 -4.65
N SER A 21 5.34 -6.75 -4.31
CA SER A 21 4.38 -6.15 -5.23
C SER A 21 4.82 -4.73 -5.60
N SER A 22 5.64 -4.60 -6.64
CA SER A 22 6.07 -3.31 -7.17
C SER A 22 4.96 -2.70 -8.01
N HIS A 23 4.08 -1.95 -7.36
CA HIS A 23 3.02 -1.21 -8.05
C HIS A 23 3.57 -0.22 -9.07
N LYS A 24 3.12 -0.33 -10.31
CA LYS A 24 3.42 0.64 -11.38
C LYS A 24 2.82 1.99 -11.03
N ARG A 25 3.54 3.08 -11.28
CA ARG A 25 2.97 4.42 -11.16
C ARG A 25 1.93 4.67 -12.26
N VAL A 26 0.81 5.28 -11.89
CA VAL A 26 -0.28 5.68 -12.80
C VAL A 26 -0.41 7.19 -12.88
N SER A 27 -1.16 7.70 -13.88
CA SER A 27 -1.53 9.11 -13.94
C SER A 27 -2.55 9.45 -12.85
N VAL A 28 -2.54 10.70 -12.40
CA VAL A 28 -3.60 11.21 -11.53
C VAL A 28 -4.93 11.16 -12.30
N PRO A 29 -6.01 10.58 -11.74
CA PRO A 29 -7.31 10.60 -12.40
C PRO A 29 -7.87 12.03 -12.45
N THR A 30 -8.69 12.31 -13.47
CA THR A 30 -9.35 13.61 -13.64
C THR A 30 -10.85 13.56 -13.38
N ASP A 31 -11.43 12.35 -13.33
CA ASP A 31 -12.84 12.15 -13.02
C ASP A 31 -13.06 12.16 -11.50
N SER A 32 -13.93 13.06 -11.04
CA SER A 32 -14.28 13.26 -9.63
C SER A 32 -14.81 12.00 -8.95
N ASN A 33 -15.49 11.12 -9.70
CA ASN A 33 -16.08 9.89 -9.17
C ASN A 33 -15.10 8.72 -9.09
N THR A 34 -13.87 8.87 -9.61
CA THR A 34 -12.85 7.82 -9.55
C THR A 34 -12.55 7.47 -8.10
N LYS A 35 -12.53 6.16 -7.80
CA LYS A 35 -12.18 5.66 -6.47
C LYS A 35 -10.69 5.75 -6.20
N VAL A 36 -10.34 6.27 -5.03
CA VAL A 36 -8.97 6.44 -4.52
C VAL A 36 -8.91 6.05 -3.05
N TRP A 37 -7.71 5.75 -2.57
CA TRP A 37 -7.49 5.28 -1.20
C TRP A 37 -6.88 6.38 -0.33
N VAL A 38 -7.42 6.56 0.88
CA VAL A 38 -6.93 7.53 1.86
C VAL A 38 -6.67 6.87 3.21
N CYS A 39 -5.57 7.25 3.87
CA CYS A 39 -5.42 6.97 5.30
C CYS A 39 -6.27 7.97 6.10
N THR A 40 -7.09 7.49 7.03
CA THR A 40 -8.02 8.30 7.86
C THR A 40 -7.33 9.03 9.00
N GLY A 41 -6.07 8.73 9.27
CA GLY A 41 -5.27 9.45 10.26
C GLY A 41 -5.19 10.95 9.95
N SER A 42 -5.33 11.78 10.98
CA SER A 42 -5.33 13.25 10.88
C SER A 42 -4.07 13.85 10.24
N SER A 43 -2.94 13.16 10.35
CA SER A 43 -1.67 13.58 9.75
C SER A 43 -1.50 13.20 8.27
N SER A 44 -2.44 12.44 7.70
CA SER A 44 -2.39 12.03 6.30
C SER A 44 -2.67 13.21 5.37
N LYS A 45 -1.84 13.35 4.34
CA LYS A 45 -1.89 14.50 3.39
C LYS A 45 -2.12 14.06 1.95
N ARG A 46 -2.18 12.75 1.69
CA ARG A 46 -2.18 12.20 0.33
C ARG A 46 -3.30 11.19 0.12
N TYR A 47 -3.78 11.11 -1.11
CA TYR A 47 -4.57 9.98 -1.61
C TYR A 47 -3.72 9.09 -2.51
N HIS A 48 -4.13 7.84 -2.67
CA HIS A 48 -3.35 6.76 -3.27
C HIS A 48 -4.15 6.02 -4.34
N ALA A 49 -3.46 5.54 -5.37
CA ALA A 49 -4.08 4.76 -6.44
C ALA A 49 -4.46 3.33 -6.02
N TYR A 50 -3.82 2.81 -4.96
CA TYR A 50 -3.96 1.44 -4.49
C TYR A 50 -3.91 1.41 -2.96
N ASP A 51 -4.67 0.49 -2.35
CA ASP A 51 -4.77 0.25 -0.91
C ASP A 51 -3.44 -0.16 -0.24
N ASN A 52 -2.58 -0.82 -0.98
CA ASN A 52 -1.27 -1.33 -0.56
C ASN A 52 -0.11 -0.46 -1.06
N CYS A 53 -0.37 0.81 -1.40
CA CYS A 53 0.68 1.75 -1.77
C CYS A 53 1.77 1.82 -0.69
N LYS A 54 3.07 1.81 -1.08
CA LYS A 54 4.19 2.01 -0.14
C LYS A 54 4.08 3.32 0.68
N GLY A 55 3.29 4.30 0.22
CA GLY A 55 2.94 5.51 0.96
C GLY A 55 2.04 5.26 2.18
N LEU A 56 1.23 4.20 2.16
CA LEU A 56 0.32 3.79 3.24
C LEU A 56 0.98 2.89 4.28
N SER A 57 2.21 2.42 4.05
CA SER A 57 2.96 1.52 4.95
C SER A 57 3.13 2.01 6.40
N LYS A 58 2.95 3.31 6.65
CA LYS A 58 3.02 3.92 7.99
C LYS A 58 1.66 4.41 8.50
N CYS A 59 0.57 4.16 7.80
CA CYS A 59 -0.77 4.48 8.30
C CYS A 59 -1.00 3.69 9.59
N ARG A 60 -1.36 4.39 10.67
CA ARG A 60 -1.69 3.78 11.98
C ARG A 60 -3.20 3.80 12.26
N ALA A 61 -3.99 4.21 11.27
CA ALA A 61 -5.44 4.30 11.30
C ALA A 61 -6.03 3.39 10.19
N SER A 62 -7.32 3.55 9.87
CA SER A 62 -7.92 2.84 8.74
C SER A 62 -7.46 3.42 7.39
N VAL A 63 -7.57 2.60 6.35
CA VAL A 63 -7.42 3.00 4.97
C VAL A 63 -8.77 2.80 4.31
N ASP A 64 -9.36 3.88 3.81
CA ASP A 64 -10.72 3.91 3.28
C ASP A 64 -10.68 4.24 1.78
N GLU A 65 -11.62 3.68 1.03
CA GLU A 65 -11.85 4.01 -0.38
C GLU A 65 -12.87 5.15 -0.47
N VAL A 66 -12.49 6.24 -1.12
CA VAL A 66 -13.30 7.46 -1.30
C VAL A 66 -13.28 7.89 -2.77
N THR A 67 -14.12 8.84 -3.15
CA THR A 67 -14.02 9.46 -4.47
C THR A 67 -12.83 10.44 -4.53
N LEU A 68 -12.35 10.73 -5.73
CA LEU A 68 -11.31 11.73 -5.94
C LEU A 68 -11.73 13.10 -5.38
N GLU A 69 -12.97 13.51 -5.64
CA GLU A 69 -13.54 14.76 -5.15
C GLU A 69 -13.57 14.85 -3.62
N GLU A 70 -13.96 13.77 -2.94
CA GLU A 70 -13.95 13.72 -1.47
C GLU A 70 -12.51 13.86 -0.95
N ALA A 71 -11.56 13.12 -1.53
CA ALA A 71 -10.16 13.21 -1.11
C ALA A 71 -9.59 14.63 -1.30
N GLU A 72 -9.91 15.30 -2.41
CA GLU A 72 -9.47 16.67 -2.69
C GLU A 72 -10.16 17.69 -1.77
N SER A 73 -11.45 17.48 -1.46
CA SER A 73 -12.22 18.30 -0.51
C SER A 73 -11.67 18.19 0.93
N MET A 74 -11.15 17.03 1.31
CA MET A 74 -10.38 16.82 2.55
C MET A 74 -8.99 17.51 2.53
N GLY A 75 -8.62 18.21 1.46
CA GLY A 75 -7.32 18.84 1.26
C GLY A 75 -6.19 17.85 0.97
N ARG A 76 -6.50 16.61 0.56
CA ARG A 76 -5.50 15.62 0.19
C ARG A 76 -5.02 15.88 -1.23
N THR A 77 -3.81 15.42 -1.52
CA THR A 77 -3.15 15.61 -2.81
C THR A 77 -2.54 14.29 -3.30
N PRO A 78 -2.30 14.11 -4.60
CA PRO A 78 -1.87 12.80 -5.10
C PRO A 78 -0.53 12.35 -4.51
N CYS A 79 -0.44 11.07 -4.14
CA CYS A 79 0.78 10.48 -3.64
C CYS A 79 1.86 10.39 -4.74
N ARG A 80 3.03 11.01 -4.49
CA ARG A 80 4.20 11.02 -5.40
C ARG A 80 4.87 9.65 -5.61
N LYS A 81 4.44 8.61 -4.91
CA LYS A 81 4.99 7.24 -5.04
C LYS A 81 4.21 6.38 -6.01
N CYS A 82 2.87 6.48 -6.02
CA CYS A 82 1.99 5.71 -6.90
C CYS A 82 1.44 6.53 -8.08
N TYR A 83 1.49 7.86 -8.02
CA TYR A 83 1.16 8.72 -9.15
C TYR A 83 2.41 9.30 -9.82
N LYS A 84 2.34 9.44 -11.14
CA LYS A 84 3.27 10.25 -11.94
C LYS A 84 2.80 11.71 -11.87
N LYS A 85 3.76 12.63 -11.77
CA LYS A 85 3.48 14.06 -12.00
C LYS A 85 3.22 14.28 -13.48
#